data_AF-A0A9J6G1G5-F1
#
_entry.id   AF-A0A9J6G1G5-F1
#
_cell.length_a   1.000
_cell.length_b   1.000
_cell.length_c   1.000
_cell.angle_alpha   90.00
_cell.angle_beta   90.00
_cell.angle_gamma   90.00
#
_symmetry.space_group_name_H-M   'P 1'
#
loop_
_entity.id
_entity.type
_entity.pdbx_description
1 polymer ?
#
loop_
_entity_poly.entity_id
_entity_poly.type
_entity_poly.pdbx_seq_one_letter_code
_entity_poly.pdbx_strand_id
1 'polypeptide(L)'
;MKEQNEALSEEAFDNKIKSLPSKQQLAVKSCFVAARRKSHKGMRYDDEWILECMLMRMQSPKLYEHLRREAIMVLPGRTCLQKYLQRFKGRLWPQCQYLQCSA
;
A
#
# COMPACT_ATOMS: atom_id res chain seq x y z
N MET A 1 1.38 -22.81 6.17
CA MET A 1 1.45 -21.68 5.21
C MET A 1 2.74 -20.86 5.34
N LYS A 2 3.21 -20.48 6.54
CA LYS A 2 4.47 -19.72 6.69
C LYS A 2 5.69 -20.43 6.08
N GLU A 3 5.89 -21.70 6.40
CA GLU A 3 7.03 -22.49 5.90
C GLU A 3 7.03 -22.64 4.37
N GLN A 4 5.85 -22.78 3.75
CA GLN A 4 5.70 -22.85 2.29
C GLN A 4 6.01 -21.51 1.60
N ASN A 5 5.74 -20.38 2.27
CA ASN A 5 6.05 -19.05 1.74
C ASN A 5 7.54 -18.69 1.92
N GLU A 6 8.23 -19.29 2.90
CA GLU A 6 9.67 -19.09 3.13
C GLU A 6 10.54 -19.84 2.12
N ALA A 7 10.06 -20.96 1.59
CA ALA A 7 10.76 -21.77 0.59
C ALA A 7 10.67 -21.23 -0.86
N LEU A 8 9.82 -20.24 -1.11
CA LEU A 8 9.60 -19.70 -2.46
C LEU A 8 10.64 -18.60 -2.78
N SER A 9 11.40 -18.77 -3.86
CA SER A 9 12.31 -17.71 -4.33
C SER A 9 11.53 -16.50 -4.86
N GLU A 10 12.13 -15.31 -4.76
CA GLU A 10 11.52 -14.06 -5.21
C GLU A 10 11.23 -14.08 -6.72
N GLU A 11 12.11 -14.70 -7.52
CA GLU A 11 11.92 -14.88 -8.96
C GLU A 11 10.75 -15.81 -9.30
N ALA A 12 10.61 -16.92 -8.56
CA ALA A 12 9.50 -17.84 -8.74
C ALA A 12 8.16 -17.19 -8.35
N PHE A 13 8.17 -16.34 -7.32
CA PHE A 13 7.01 -15.55 -6.93
C PHE A 13 6.63 -14.54 -8.02
N ASP A 14 7.60 -13.77 -8.51
CA ASP A 14 7.38 -12.77 -9.55
C ASP A 14 6.84 -13.41 -10.85
N ASN A 15 7.34 -14.58 -11.23
CA ASN A 15 6.82 -15.32 -12.38
C ASN A 15 5.34 -15.72 -12.22
N LYS A 16 4.88 -16.04 -11.00
CA LYS A 16 3.49 -16.41 -10.74
C LYS A 16 2.53 -15.23 -10.85
N ILE A 17 2.97 -14.05 -10.42
CA ILE A 17 2.11 -12.85 -10.41
C ILE A 17 2.14 -12.08 -11.74
N LYS A 18 3.06 -12.38 -12.67
CA LYS A 18 3.19 -11.73 -13.98
C LYS A 18 1.88 -11.68 -14.79
N SER A 19 0.99 -12.65 -14.59
CA SER A 19 -0.32 -12.71 -15.26
C SER A 19 -1.33 -11.68 -14.75
N LEU A 20 -1.12 -11.12 -13.56
CA LEU A 20 -2.00 -10.13 -12.96
C LEU A 20 -1.74 -8.73 -13.53
N PRO A 21 -2.73 -7.82 -13.55
CA PRO A 21 -2.51 -6.40 -13.82
C PRO A 21 -1.48 -5.79 -12.86
N SER A 22 -0.71 -4.81 -13.32
CA SER A 22 0.38 -4.16 -12.55
C SER A 22 -0.05 -3.74 -11.14
N LYS A 23 -1.22 -3.12 -11.00
CA LYS A 23 -1.79 -2.69 -9.71
C LYS A 23 -2.02 -3.86 -8.76
N GLN A 24 -2.51 -4.98 -9.29
CA GLN A 24 -2.74 -6.20 -8.50
C GLN A 24 -1.43 -6.88 -8.13
N GLN A 25 -0.43 -6.88 -9.02
CA GLN A 25 0.91 -7.37 -8.71
C GLN A 25 1.50 -6.64 -7.51
N LEU A 26 1.39 -5.30 -7.47
CA LEU A 26 1.93 -4.49 -6.39
C LEU A 26 1.22 -4.74 -5.05
N ALA A 27 -0.10 -4.91 -5.07
CA ALA A 27 -0.88 -5.29 -3.89
C ALA A 27 -0.45 -6.67 -3.36
N VAL A 28 -0.35 -7.66 -4.25
CA VAL A 28 0.04 -9.04 -3.89
C VAL A 28 1.48 -9.10 -3.39
N LYS A 29 2.42 -8.37 -4.02
CA LYS A 29 3.80 -8.20 -3.54
C LYS A 29 3.83 -7.66 -2.11
N SER A 30 3.05 -6.61 -1.85
CA SER A 30 2.97 -5.99 -0.52
C SER A 30 2.42 -6.96 0.54
N CYS A 31 1.38 -7.73 0.19
CA CYS A 31 0.84 -8.80 1.03
C CYS A 31 1.88 -9.88 1.35
N PHE A 32 2.63 -10.31 0.34
CA PHE A 32 3.65 -11.35 0.49
C PHE A 32 4.80 -10.88 1.39
N VAL A 33 5.29 -9.65 1.21
CA VAL A 33 6.33 -9.05 2.05
C VAL A 33 5.86 -8.92 3.50
N ALA A 34 4.61 -8.47 3.75
CA ALA A 34 4.09 -8.35 5.10
C ALA A 34 3.95 -9.70 5.80
N ALA A 35 3.47 -10.73 5.07
CA ALA A 35 3.26 -12.07 5.61
C ALA A 35 4.57 -12.74 6.08
N ARG A 36 5.72 -12.41 5.45
CA ARG A 36 7.05 -12.89 5.86
C ARG A 36 7.59 -12.20 7.12
N ARG A 37 7.07 -11.02 7.48
CA ARG A 37 7.58 -10.24 8.61
C ARG A 37 6.94 -10.71 9.92
N LYS A 38 7.72 -10.62 11.00
CA LYS A 38 7.19 -10.80 12.37
C LYS A 38 6.32 -9.62 12.83
N SER A 39 6.52 -8.44 12.23
CA SER A 39 5.78 -7.21 12.56
C SER A 39 5.67 -6.27 11.36
N HIS A 40 4.54 -5.56 11.27
CA HIS A 40 4.30 -4.51 10.29
C HIS A 40 4.91 -3.15 10.69
N LYS A 41 5.50 -3.04 11.89
CA LYS A 41 6.17 -1.81 12.35
C LYS A 41 7.35 -1.50 11.43
N GLY A 42 7.42 -0.25 10.96
CA GLY A 42 8.49 0.20 10.05
C GLY A 42 8.44 -0.44 8.65
N MET A 43 7.30 -0.99 8.25
CA MET A 43 7.12 -1.42 6.85
C MET A 43 7.16 -0.20 5.93
N ARG A 44 7.96 -0.30 4.87
CA ARG A 44 8.00 0.68 3.79
C ARG A 44 7.08 0.19 2.68
N TYR A 45 6.30 1.12 2.17
CA TYR A 45 5.44 0.93 1.02
C TYR A 45 6.03 1.67 -0.18
N ASP A 46 5.75 1.11 -1.35
CA ASP A 46 6.01 1.76 -2.63
C ASP A 46 5.16 3.02 -2.79
N ASP A 47 5.69 4.03 -3.48
CA ASP A 47 4.98 5.30 -3.68
C ASP A 47 3.71 5.12 -4.51
N GLU A 48 3.74 4.26 -5.55
CA GLU A 48 2.58 3.95 -6.38
C GLU A 48 1.49 3.25 -5.55
N TRP A 49 1.88 2.30 -4.70
CA TRP A 49 0.93 1.62 -3.81
C TRP A 49 0.28 2.56 -2.81
N ILE A 50 1.04 3.51 -2.27
CA ILE A 50 0.49 4.51 -1.35
C ILE A 50 -0.53 5.41 -2.05
N LEU A 51 -0.26 5.83 -3.29
CA LEU A 51 -1.22 6.63 -4.06
C LEU A 51 -2.52 5.86 -4.28
N GLU A 52 -2.46 4.58 -4.66
CA GLU A 52 -3.65 3.72 -4.78
C GLU A 52 -4.39 3.60 -3.44
N CYS A 53 -3.67 3.45 -2.32
CA CYS A 53 -4.28 3.44 -0.98
C CYS A 53 -4.98 4.77 -0.65
N MET A 54 -4.41 5.91 -1.06
CA MET A 54 -5.04 7.22 -0.89
C MET A 54 -6.32 7.35 -1.71
N LEU A 55 -6.29 6.93 -2.98
CA LEU A 55 -7.46 6.94 -3.86
C LEU A 55 -8.59 6.06 -3.33
N MET A 56 -8.26 4.83 -2.89
CA MET A 56 -9.21 3.90 -2.29
C MET A 56 -9.86 4.49 -1.03
N ARG A 57 -9.06 5.17 -0.17
CA ARG A 57 -9.57 5.85 1.02
C ARG A 57 -10.47 7.04 0.66
N MET A 58 -10.13 7.80 -0.38
CA MET A 58 -10.96 8.93 -0.87
C MET A 58 -12.31 8.44 -1.40
N GLN A 59 -12.31 7.30 -2.10
CA GLN A 59 -13.53 6.72 -2.66
C GLN A 59 -14.45 6.15 -1.58
N SER A 60 -13.90 5.43 -0.60
CA SER A 60 -14.69 4.93 0.54
C SER A 60 -13.82 4.74 1.78
N PRO A 61 -13.82 5.70 2.72
CA PRO A 61 -13.07 5.58 3.97
C PRO A 61 -13.54 4.39 4.82
N LYS A 62 -14.84 4.08 4.80
CA LYS A 62 -15.42 2.95 5.56
C LYS A 62 -14.91 1.61 5.04
N LEU A 63 -14.92 1.41 3.72
CA LEU A 63 -14.40 0.19 3.10
C LEU A 63 -12.90 0.05 3.37
N TYR A 64 -12.15 1.13 3.21
CA TYR A 64 -10.71 1.14 3.48
C TYR A 64 -10.38 0.70 4.92
N GLU A 65 -11.08 1.25 5.91
CA GLU A 65 -10.87 0.85 7.31
C GLU A 65 -11.33 -0.58 7.59
N HIS A 66 -12.41 -1.05 6.96
CA HIS A 66 -12.83 -2.44 7.08
C HIS A 66 -11.76 -3.41 6.53
N LEU A 67 -11.30 -3.19 5.30
CA LEU A 67 -10.23 -3.99 4.67
C LEU A 67 -8.95 -4.02 5.51
N ARG A 68 -8.61 -2.88 6.13
CA ARG A 68 -7.43 -2.75 7.00
C ARG A 68 -7.61 -3.48 8.34
N ARG A 69 -8.78 -3.37 8.97
CA ARG A 69 -9.07 -3.99 10.28
C ARG A 69 -9.16 -5.50 10.18
N GLU A 70 -9.79 -6.00 9.12
CA GLU A 70 -9.89 -7.44 8.84
C GLU A 70 -8.59 -8.02 8.24
N ALA A 71 -7.54 -7.20 8.07
CA ALA A 71 -6.26 -7.60 7.50
C ALA A 71 -6.36 -8.30 6.13
N ILE A 72 -7.38 -7.97 5.33
CA ILE A 72 -7.60 -8.52 3.99
C ILE A 72 -6.49 -8.07 3.03
N MET A 73 -6.03 -6.83 3.19
CA MET A 73 -4.88 -6.27 2.48
C MET A 73 -3.95 -5.55 3.45
N VAL A 74 -2.68 -5.40 3.06
CA VAL A 74 -1.69 -4.66 3.83
C VAL A 74 -1.84 -3.17 3.55
N LEU A 75 -2.84 -2.57 4.20
CA LEU A 75 -3.17 -1.17 4.05
C LEU A 75 -2.50 -0.31 5.13
N PRO A 76 -1.83 0.79 4.76
CA PRO A 76 -1.25 1.72 5.73
C PRO A 76 -2.33 2.39 6.57
N GLY A 77 -2.00 2.65 7.84
CA GLY A 77 -2.85 3.43 8.74
C GLY A 77 -2.85 4.93 8.39
N ARG A 78 -3.81 5.68 8.95
CA ARG A 78 -3.97 7.12 8.71
C ARG A 78 -2.68 7.92 8.92
N THR A 79 -1.96 7.67 10.02
CA THR A 79 -0.70 8.37 10.34
C THR A 79 0.42 8.03 9.35
N CYS A 80 0.44 6.80 8.82
CA CYS A 80 1.38 6.40 7.79
C CYS A 80 1.07 7.14 6.47
N LEU A 81 -0.19 7.14 6.03
CA LEU A 81 -0.62 7.88 4.84
C LEU A 81 -0.28 9.38 4.93
N GLN A 82 -0.49 10.01 6.08
CA GLN A 82 -0.14 11.42 6.30
C GLN A 82 1.36 11.70 6.14
N LYS A 83 2.22 10.82 6.68
CA LYS A 83 3.69 10.94 6.51
C LYS A 83 4.10 10.83 5.05
N TYR A 84 3.52 9.89 4.32
CA TYR A 84 3.77 9.78 2.87
C TYR A 84 3.25 10.99 2.11
N LEU A 85 2.08 11.53 2.48
CA LEU A 85 1.54 12.74 1.86
C LEU A 85 2.49 13.94 2.04
N GLN A 86 3.09 14.10 3.22
CA GLN A 86 4.11 15.12 3.45
C GLN A 86 5.34 14.91 2.55
N ARG A 87 5.76 13.66 2.35
CA ARG A 87 6.84 13.30 1.42
C ARG A 87 6.50 13.63 -0.04
N PHE A 88 5.25 13.40 -0.45
CA PHE A 88 4.78 13.78 -1.78
C PHE A 88 4.68 15.29 -1.96
N LYS A 89 4.21 16.03 -0.94
CA LYS A 89 4.17 17.50 -0.97
C LYS A 89 5.56 18.10 -1.21
N GLY A 90 6.62 17.54 -0.60
CA GLY A 90 7.99 17.97 -0.87
C GLY A 90 8.47 17.74 -2.31
N ARG A 91 7.80 16.88 -3.09
CA ARG A 91 8.18 16.53 -4.48
C ARG A 91 7.22 17.05 -5.56
N LEU A 92 5.97 17.35 -5.23
CA LEU A 92 4.91 17.68 -6.18
C LEU A 92 4.16 19.00 -5.87
N TRP A 93 4.54 19.74 -4.81
CA TRP A 93 3.78 20.93 -4.36
C TRP A 93 4.28 22.33 -4.78
N PRO A 94 5.02 22.57 -5.89
CA PRO A 94 4.98 23.91 -6.46
C PRO A 94 3.62 24.23 -7.13
N GLN A 95 2.80 23.22 -7.48
CA GLN A 95 1.68 23.43 -8.42
C GLN A 95 0.26 23.35 -7.83
N CYS A 96 0.05 23.08 -6.54
CA CYS A 96 -1.29 22.86 -5.98
C CYS A 96 -1.71 23.93 -4.96
N GLN A 97 -1.76 25.19 -5.39
CA GLN A 97 -2.39 26.28 -4.62
C GLN A 97 -3.94 26.30 -4.72
N TYR A 98 -4.54 25.34 -5.44
CA TYR A 98 -5.96 25.40 -5.83
C TYR A 98 -6.93 24.46 -5.09
N LEU A 99 -6.48 23.69 -4.11
CA LEU A 99 -7.39 22.94 -3.23
C LEU A 99 -7.35 23.52 -1.82
N GLN A 100 -7.80 24.78 -1.73
CA GLN A 100 -8.44 25.29 -0.54
C GLN A 100 -9.75 24.50 -0.38
N CYS A 101 -9.79 23.52 0.54
CA CYS A 101 -11.07 23.10 1.08
C CYS A 101 -11.56 24.23 1.99
N SER A 102 -12.46 25.03 1.44
CA SER A 102 -13.35 25.93 2.14
C SER A 102 -14.16 25.18 3.20
N ALA A 103 -14.30 25.86 4.35
CA ALA A 103 -15.32 25.75 5.39
C ALA A 103 -15.66 24.36 5.96
#